data_AF-A0A972NUK2-F1
#
_entry.id   AF-A0A972NUK2-F1
#
_cell.length_a   1.000
_cell.length_b   1.000
_cell.length_c   1.000
_cell.angle_alpha   90.00
_cell.angle_beta   90.00
_cell.angle_gamma   90.00
#
_symmetry.space_group_name_H-M   'P 1'
#
loop_
_entity.id
_entity.type
_entity.pdbx_description
1 polymer ?
#
loop_
_entity_poly.entity_id
_entity_poly.type
_entity_poly.pdbx_seq_one_letter_code
_entity_poly.pdbx_strand_id
1 'polypeptide(L)'
;MYDAEIAATLLNRWATRSSTTDFDTYLDLLREGNLSFTYQSGHVREAGIEDGIACNIESLVFGDGSRTLRVEAPDQTPRWTRWAAVEPLLPATSEA
;
A
#
# COMPACT_ATOMS: atom_id res chain seq x y z
N MET A 1 3.59 4.33 13.47
CA MET A 1 4.01 4.75 12.11
C MET A 1 5.38 4.19 11.71
N TYR A 2 6.33 3.99 12.65
CA TYR A 2 7.67 3.50 12.31
C TYR A 2 7.67 2.24 11.43
N ASP A 3 6.82 1.25 11.74
CA ASP A 3 6.71 0.03 10.94
C ASP A 3 6.28 0.29 9.50
N ALA A 4 5.36 1.23 9.28
CA ALA A 4 4.89 1.61 7.95
C ALA A 4 5.98 2.32 7.12
N GLU A 5 6.79 3.17 7.75
CA GLU A 5 7.93 3.83 7.11
C GLU A 5 9.05 2.85 6.76
N ILE A 6 9.35 1.92 7.69
CA ILE A 6 10.31 0.84 7.49
C ILE A 6 9.86 -0.02 6.31
N ALA A 7 8.61 -0.49 6.31
CA ALA A 7 8.06 -1.29 5.23
C ALA A 7 8.08 -0.54 3.89
N ALA A 8 7.68 0.73 3.86
CA ALA A 8 7.72 1.55 2.63
C ALA A 8 9.14 1.66 2.07
N THR A 9 10.12 1.87 2.95
CA THR A 9 11.54 1.95 2.58
C THR A 9 12.04 0.64 1.99
N LEU A 10 11.73 -0.48 2.63
CA LEU A 10 12.14 -1.82 2.17
C LEU A 10 11.45 -2.19 0.85
N LEU A 11 10.15 -1.95 0.73
CA LEU A 11 9.38 -2.22 -0.50
C LEU A 11 9.86 -1.39 -1.69
N ASN A 12 10.19 -0.11 -1.48
CA ASN A 12 10.76 0.72 -2.55
C ASN A 12 12.17 0.26 -2.96
N ARG A 13 12.96 -0.23 -2.00
CA ARG A 13 14.28 -0.83 -2.29
C ARG A 13 14.14 -2.12 -3.08
N TRP A 14 13.14 -2.95 -2.78
CA TRP A 14 12.84 -4.14 -3.55
C TRP A 14 12.37 -3.83 -4.97
N ALA A 15 11.41 -2.90 -5.12
CA ALA A 15 10.85 -2.51 -6.41
C ALA A 15 11.90 -1.96 -7.40
N THR A 16 13.00 -1.41 -6.89
CA THR A 16 14.12 -0.90 -7.70
C THR A 16 15.19 -1.95 -8.01
N ARG A 17 15.23 -3.06 -7.27
CA ARG A 17 16.27 -4.10 -7.40
C ARG A 17 15.77 -5.39 -8.05
N SER A 18 14.49 -5.69 -7.94
CA SER A 18 13.97 -7.00 -8.32
C SER A 18 13.34 -6.98 -9.71
N SER A 19 13.89 -7.80 -10.62
CA SER A 19 13.26 -8.14 -11.89
C SER A 19 12.55 -9.51 -11.85
N THR A 20 12.64 -10.25 -10.74
CA THR A 20 12.28 -11.68 -10.70
C THR A 20 11.75 -12.22 -9.36
N THR A 21 11.83 -11.50 -8.24
CA THR A 21 11.29 -12.00 -6.96
C THR A 21 9.80 -11.74 -6.89
N ASP A 22 9.03 -12.79 -6.61
CA ASP A 22 7.59 -12.69 -6.36
C ASP A 22 7.32 -11.74 -5.17
N PHE A 23 6.26 -10.96 -5.31
CA PHE A 23 5.86 -9.99 -4.29
C PHE A 23 5.46 -10.70 -3.00
N ASP A 24 4.82 -11.86 -3.09
CA ASP A 24 4.40 -12.65 -1.93
C ASP A 24 5.60 -13.12 -1.09
N THR A 25 6.67 -13.59 -1.74
CA THR A 25 7.94 -13.92 -1.05
C THR A 25 8.50 -12.72 -0.30
N TYR A 26 8.34 -11.50 -0.86
CA TYR A 26 8.82 -10.30 -0.19
C TYR A 26 7.94 -9.90 1.01
N LEU A 27 6.62 -10.15 0.95
CA LEU A 27 5.74 -9.98 2.11
C LEU A 27 6.13 -10.93 3.25
N ASP A 28 6.51 -12.16 2.95
CA ASP A 28 6.97 -13.11 3.95
C ASP A 28 8.29 -12.67 4.59
N LEU A 29 9.23 -12.11 3.81
CA LEU A 29 10.46 -11.53 4.37
C LEU A 29 10.19 -10.36 5.33
N LEU A 30 9.18 -9.52 5.04
CA LEU A 30 8.79 -8.45 5.98
C LEU A 30 8.25 -9.04 7.29
N ARG A 31 7.45 -10.12 7.22
CA ARG A 31 6.93 -10.82 8.40
C ARG A 31 8.06 -11.48 9.21
N GLU A 32 9.02 -12.12 8.55
CA GLU A 32 10.23 -12.67 9.17
C GLU A 32 11.06 -11.57 9.85
N GLY A 33 11.09 -10.37 9.26
CA GLY A 33 11.67 -9.16 9.82
C GLY A 33 10.89 -8.54 10.99
N ASN A 34 9.94 -9.26 11.57
CA ASN A 34 9.09 -8.85 12.69
C ASN A 34 8.13 -7.68 12.40
N LEU A 35 7.78 -7.46 11.13
CA LEU A 35 6.71 -6.54 10.75
C LEU A 35 5.38 -7.31 10.69
N SER A 36 4.49 -7.04 11.64
CA SER A 36 3.14 -7.61 11.66
C SER A 36 2.16 -6.69 10.93
N PHE A 37 1.58 -7.18 9.83
CA PHE A 37 0.63 -6.43 9.02
C PHE A 37 -0.41 -7.33 8.35
N THR A 38 -1.53 -6.72 7.98
CA THR A 38 -2.51 -7.33 7.06
C THR A 38 -2.31 -6.74 5.66
N TYR A 39 -2.16 -7.60 4.66
CA TYR A 39 -2.15 -7.16 3.26
C TYR A 39 -3.59 -6.96 2.78
N GLN A 40 -3.83 -5.81 2.13
CA GLN A 40 -5.10 -5.47 1.50
C GLN A 40 -4.82 -5.01 0.07
N SER A 41 -5.55 -5.55 -0.89
CA SER A 41 -5.61 -5.03 -2.25
C SER A 41 -7.07 -4.75 -2.60
N GLY A 42 -7.28 -3.75 -3.44
CA GLY A 42 -8.63 -3.34 -3.79
C GLY A 42 -8.65 -2.44 -5.00
N HIS A 43 -9.86 -2.12 -5.41
CA HIS A 43 -10.14 -1.30 -6.57
C HIS A 43 -10.98 -0.12 -6.11
N VAL A 44 -10.46 1.10 -6.24
CA VAL A 44 -11.18 2.33 -5.92
C VAL A 44 -11.82 2.88 -7.18
N ARG A 45 -13.09 3.28 -7.05
CA ARG A 45 -13.87 3.97 -8.08
C ARG A 45 -14.49 5.20 -7.48
N GLU A 46 -14.70 6.21 -8.31
CA GLU A 46 -15.50 7.36 -7.94
C GLU A 46 -16.95 6.93 -7.66
N ALA A 47 -17.47 7.33 -6.50
CA ALA A 47 -18.81 6.93 -6.08
C ALA A 47 -19.87 7.59 -6.98
N GLY A 48 -20.76 6.79 -7.57
CA GLY A 48 -21.86 7.29 -8.38
C GLY A 48 -21.51 7.56 -9.86
N ILE A 49 -20.30 7.24 -10.31
CA ILE A 49 -19.92 7.34 -11.72
C ILE A 49 -19.54 5.94 -12.24
N GLU A 50 -20.42 5.35 -13.07
CA GLU A 50 -20.20 4.00 -13.63
C GLU A 50 -18.91 3.88 -14.47
N ASP A 51 -18.51 4.99 -15.11
CA ASP A 51 -17.33 5.08 -16.00
C ASP A 51 -16.22 5.99 -15.43
N GLY A 52 -16.24 6.23 -14.11
CA GLY A 52 -15.27 7.08 -13.43
C GLY A 52 -13.87 6.45 -13.40
N ILE A 53 -12.86 7.29 -13.12
CA ILE A 53 -11.47 6.82 -13.03
C ILE A 53 -11.37 5.74 -11.94
N ALA A 54 -10.84 4.61 -12.37
CA ALA A 54 -10.66 3.40 -11.59
C ALA A 54 -9.16 3.22 -11.33
N CYS A 55 -8.76 3.00 -10.08
CA CYS A 55 -7.38 2.64 -9.76
C CYS A 55 -7.32 1.46 -8.80
N ASN A 56 -6.36 0.57 -9.04
CA ASN A 56 -6.01 -0.44 -8.06
C ASN A 56 -5.18 0.18 -6.94
N ILE A 57 -5.38 -0.33 -5.73
CA ILE A 57 -4.67 0.10 -4.53
C ILE A 57 -4.17 -1.13 -3.80
N GLU A 58 -2.97 -1.02 -3.25
CA GLU A 58 -2.40 -2.01 -2.33
C GLU A 58 -1.97 -1.34 -1.03
N SER A 59 -2.23 -2.02 0.09
CA SER A 59 -1.96 -1.51 1.44
C SER A 59 -1.49 -2.61 2.38
N LEU A 60 -0.44 -2.32 3.16
CA LEU A 60 -0.13 -3.06 4.39
C LEU A 60 -0.71 -2.26 5.56
N VAL A 61 -1.58 -2.88 6.37
CA VAL A 61 -2.18 -2.26 7.55
C VAL A 61 -1.51 -2.82 8.80
N PHE A 62 -0.93 -1.94 9.60
CA PHE A 62 -0.22 -2.28 10.83
C PHE A 62 -1.14 -2.22 12.05
N GLY A 63 -0.69 -2.81 13.17
CA GLY A 63 -1.49 -2.90 14.40
C GLY A 63 -1.87 -1.55 15.02
N ASP A 64 -1.11 -0.49 14.74
CA ASP A 64 -1.41 0.89 15.15
C ASP A 64 -2.36 1.63 14.20
N GLY A 65 -2.84 0.96 13.14
CA GLY A 65 -3.70 1.52 12.10
C GLY A 65 -2.95 2.29 11.01
N SER A 66 -1.64 2.52 11.15
CA SER A 66 -0.83 3.12 10.10
C SER A 66 -0.72 2.18 8.91
N ARG A 67 -0.38 2.74 7.74
CA ARG A 67 -0.41 1.99 6.48
C ARG A 67 0.82 2.24 5.64
N THR A 68 1.26 1.22 4.93
CA THR A 68 2.13 1.37 3.76
C THR A 68 1.27 1.18 2.53
N LEU A 69 1.14 2.20 1.68
CA LEU A 69 0.17 2.27 0.59
C LEU A 69 0.87 2.56 -0.75
N ARG A 70 0.38 1.96 -1.84
CA ARG A 70 0.63 2.44 -3.19
C ARG A 70 -0.64 2.41 -4.02
N VAL A 71 -0.68 3.26 -5.04
CA VAL A 71 -1.81 3.35 -5.97
C VAL A 71 -1.32 3.10 -7.37
N GLU A 72 -2.20 2.53 -8.17
CA GLU A 72 -1.98 2.38 -9.60
C GLU A 72 -2.18 3.73 -10.29
N ALA A 73 -1.19 4.11 -11.10
CA ALA A 73 -1.20 5.24 -11.99
C ALA A 73 -1.16 4.71 -13.43
N PRO A 74 -2.32 4.36 -14.04
CA PRO A 74 -2.36 3.70 -15.35
C PRO A 74 -1.69 4.50 -16.47
N ASP A 75 -1.65 5.83 -16.34
CA ASP A 75 -1.04 6.74 -17.31
C ASP A 75 0.45 7.01 -17.06
N GLN A 76 1.07 6.39 -16.04
CA GLN A 76 2.46 6.61 -15.67
C GLN A 76 3.32 5.35 -15.85
N THR A 77 4.61 5.56 -16.14
CA THR A 77 5.63 4.52 -16.08
C THR A 77 6.63 4.87 -14.97
N PRO A 78 6.80 4.02 -13.93
CA PRO A 78 6.12 2.75 -13.68
C PRO A 78 4.62 2.91 -13.34
N ARG A 79 3.82 1.90 -13.69
CA ARG A 79 2.36 1.87 -13.50
C ARG A 79 1.90 1.97 -12.05
N TRP A 80 2.79 1.68 -11.10
CA TRP A 80 2.52 1.82 -9.67
C TRP A 80 3.32 2.97 -9.09
N THR A 81 2.71 3.76 -8.21
CA THR A 81 3.46 4.71 -7.41
C THR A 81 4.46 3.99 -6.50
N ARG A 82 5.43 4.75 -5.98
CA ARG A 82 6.22 4.28 -4.84
C ARG A 82 5.31 4.00 -3.65
N TRP A 83 5.74 3.08 -2.80
CA TRP A 83 5.12 2.84 -1.52
C TRP A 83 5.33 4.05 -0.61
N ALA A 84 4.28 4.50 0.05
CA ALA A 84 4.28 5.61 0.99
C ALA A 84 3.71 5.17 2.33
N ALA A 85 4.29 5.67 3.42
CA ALA A 85 3.71 5.52 4.75
C ALA A 85 2.59 6.55 4.92
N VAL A 86 1.49 6.11 5.52
CA VAL A 86 0.30 6.92 5.82
C VAL A 86 -0.02 6.74 7.30
N GLU A 87 -0.27 7.85 7.98
CA GLU A 87 -0.71 7.83 9.37
C GLU A 87 -2.04 7.08 9.52
N PRO A 88 -2.34 6.56 10.73
CA PRO A 88 -3.65 5.98 10.99
C PRO A 88 -4.77 6.95 10.61
N LEU A 89 -5.68 6.49 9.77
CA LEU A 89 -6.86 7.28 9.42
C LEU A 89 -7.72 7.40 10.69
N LEU A 90 -7.88 8.62 11.19
CA LEU A 90 -8.83 8.87 12.26
C LEU A 90 -10.22 8.44 11.79
N PRO A 91 -11.04 7.82 12.66
CA PRO A 91 -12.43 7.55 12.30
C PRO A 91 -13.04 8.87 11.85
N ALA A 92 -13.67 8.87 10.67
CA ALA A 92 -14.44 10.02 10.22
C ALA A 92 -15.47 10.30 11.31
N THR A 93 -15.32 11.42 12.02
CA THR A 93 -16.39 11.97 12.83
C THR A 93 -17.53 12.20 11.86
N SER A 94 -18.48 11.27 11.82
CA SER A 94 -19.72 11.44 11.09
C SER A 94 -20.46 12.56 11.82
N GLU A 95 -20.24 13.81 11.41
CA GLU A 95 -21.13 14.90 11.82
C GLU A 95 -22.52 14.55 11.30
N ALA A 96 -23.43 14.33 12.24
CA ALA A 96 -24.84 14.01 12.04
C ALA A 96 -25.67 15.28 11.86
#